data_AF-A0A0T6BCG2-F1
#
_entry.id   AF-A0A0T6BCG2-F1
#
_cell.length_a   1.000
_cell.length_b   1.000
_cell.length_c   1.000
_cell.angle_alpha   90.00
_cell.angle_beta   90.00
_cell.angle_gamma   90.00
#
_symmetry.space_group_name_H-M   'P 1'
#
loop_
_entity.id
_entity.type
_entity.pdbx_description
1 polymer ?
#
loop_
_entity_poly.entity_id
_entity_poly.type
_entity_poly.pdbx_seq_one_letter_code
_entity_poly.pdbx_strand_id
1 'polypeptide(L)'
;QELLLYKVDSGVSLFLVAVLEYISADILKLAGNYVKHIKHVEITYQDVQISMNADKALMDMFYQDEEAGANSLSEPPLVATAAPRTSLTYEEVVRELTTSERQYLRDLHMIIKVFREGIIKVKADQKELDLIFSNILDIYELTVTLLGSLEDVMEMAQEQMPYIGSCFEELAEAAEFDVYSKYAQDVTAPSCRETLNTLLAKPCVNNALQTAGQGMKLSLKYYLPALLLTPIRHCFSYLDFIRLLSNLSGAPEDRESLTQVEGLLKPLQLELGQYALSQSVSRNTLPPPQARARRQAALDRVHELEKIVDNWDSKDLGQCCNEFIREDVLQKVSSGKRLTERRVFLFDGLMILCKPTQRRQSSVHTNHPECRFKEKERFFIRKVEIIDHADTEELKYAFEICPRVHPSIILCCKGTDDKNSWMADLVMLNNRAMLERILDSILSDIERKHPLRLPSPDIYKFAEPDSTDNIVLEQRENGGVPLIKGATLYKLVERLTYHIYADPKFVRTFLTTYRSFCAPNELLQLLIKRFQIPDPSLVYEQDNSDTDKMQKNSQREDWKRYRKEYCQPVQFRVLNVLRHWVDHHFYDFER
;
A
#
# COMPACT_ATOMS: atom_id res chain seq x y z
N GLN A 1 33.23 3.46 25.35
CA GLN A 1 33.70 3.34 26.75
C GLN A 1 33.12 4.44 27.66
N GLU A 2 32.68 5.59 27.15
CA GLU A 2 32.16 6.70 27.97
C GLU A 2 30.75 6.48 28.56
N LEU A 3 29.85 5.75 27.88
CA LEU A 3 28.45 5.65 28.32
C LEU A 3 28.16 4.56 29.37
N LEU A 4 28.88 3.43 29.30
CA LEU A 4 28.67 2.28 30.21
C LEU A 4 29.66 2.26 31.38
N LEU A 5 30.66 3.14 31.42
CA LEU A 5 31.66 3.29 32.50
C LEU A 5 32.48 2.03 32.86
N TYR A 6 32.27 0.90 32.18
CA TYR A 6 33.09 -0.31 32.25
C TYR A 6 33.42 -0.86 30.86
N LYS A 7 34.44 -1.73 30.78
CA LYS A 7 34.89 -2.34 29.52
C LYS A 7 33.88 -3.41 29.10
N VAL A 8 33.21 -3.19 27.97
CA VAL A 8 32.21 -4.09 27.40
C VAL A 8 32.89 -4.98 26.36
N ASP A 9 32.50 -6.25 26.31
CA ASP A 9 32.98 -7.18 25.29
C ASP A 9 32.59 -6.71 23.87
N SER A 10 33.43 -7.03 22.88
CA SER A 10 33.18 -6.63 21.49
C SER A 10 31.90 -7.27 20.94
N GLY A 11 31.55 -8.48 21.35
CA GLY A 11 30.32 -9.16 20.93
C GLY A 11 29.07 -8.47 21.47
N VAL A 12 29.11 -8.01 22.73
CA VAL A 12 28.01 -7.22 23.33
C VAL A 12 27.88 -5.86 22.64
N SER A 13 29.00 -5.22 22.31
CA SER A 13 28.99 -3.96 21.54
C SER A 13 28.38 -4.15 20.16
N LEU A 14 28.73 -5.24 19.45
CA LEU A 14 28.18 -5.58 18.15
C LEU A 14 26.67 -5.85 18.24
N PHE A 15 26.23 -6.53 19.28
CA PHE A 15 24.81 -6.79 19.53
C PHE A 15 24.02 -5.48 19.75
N LEU A 16 24.55 -4.56 20.57
CA LEU A 16 23.92 -3.26 20.79
C LEU A 16 23.83 -2.44 19.49
N VAL A 17 24.90 -2.44 18.68
CA VAL A 17 24.91 -1.76 17.38
C VAL A 17 23.88 -2.40 16.44
N ALA A 18 23.78 -3.72 16.39
CA ALA A 18 22.78 -4.41 15.56
C ALA A 18 21.34 -4.04 15.96
N VAL A 19 21.06 -3.89 17.25
CA VAL A 19 19.74 -3.42 17.74
C VAL A 19 19.49 -1.98 17.33
N LEU A 20 20.48 -1.09 17.47
CA LEU A 20 20.36 0.32 17.06
C LEU A 20 20.17 0.47 15.55
N GLU A 21 20.89 -0.32 14.76
CA GLU A 21 20.74 -0.38 13.30
C GLU A 21 19.33 -0.85 12.92
N TYR A 22 18.82 -1.90 13.57
CA TYR A 22 17.47 -2.39 13.36
C TYR A 22 16.40 -1.33 13.67
N ILE A 23 16.49 -0.67 14.83
CA ILE A 23 15.54 0.39 15.21
C ILE A 23 15.63 1.58 14.25
N SER A 24 16.83 1.97 13.85
CA SER A 24 17.03 3.07 12.90
C SER A 24 16.42 2.75 11.53
N ALA A 25 16.63 1.53 11.04
CA ALA A 25 16.03 1.05 9.80
C ALA A 25 14.50 0.97 9.89
N ASP A 26 13.93 0.51 11.02
CA ASP A 26 12.48 0.45 11.24
C ASP A 26 11.84 1.84 11.21
N ILE A 27 12.44 2.83 11.89
CA ILE A 27 11.97 4.22 11.87
C ILE A 27 12.00 4.80 10.46
N LEU A 28 13.11 4.64 9.74
CA LEU A 28 13.25 5.17 8.37
C LEU A 28 12.31 4.46 7.40
N LYS A 29 12.08 3.16 7.56
CA LYS A 29 11.14 2.39 6.74
C LYS A 29 9.71 2.85 6.98
N LEU A 30 9.33 3.03 8.24
CA LEU A 30 8.01 3.52 8.63
C LEU A 30 7.76 4.95 8.12
N ALA A 31 8.74 5.85 8.28
CA ALA A 31 8.68 7.19 7.70
C ALA A 31 8.65 7.18 6.17
N GLY A 32 9.46 6.34 5.53
CA GLY A 32 9.46 6.16 4.08
C GLY A 32 8.13 5.64 3.55
N ASN A 33 7.47 4.73 4.26
CA ASN A 33 6.13 4.24 3.92
C ASN A 33 5.08 5.34 4.03
N TYR A 34 5.13 6.16 5.09
CA TYR A 34 4.26 7.33 5.23
C TYR A 34 4.47 8.34 4.10
N VAL A 35 5.72 8.71 3.83
CA VAL A 35 6.14 9.64 2.77
C VAL A 35 5.69 9.16 1.39
N LYS A 36 5.84 7.85 1.11
CA LYS A 36 5.30 7.21 -0.11
C LYS A 36 3.78 7.35 -0.20
N HIS A 37 3.06 7.11 0.90
CA HIS A 37 1.61 7.24 0.94
C HIS A 37 1.13 8.69 0.71
N ILE A 38 1.88 9.68 1.21
CA ILE A 38 1.59 11.10 0.95
C ILE A 38 2.15 11.63 -0.39
N LYS A 39 2.82 10.78 -1.17
CA LYS A 39 3.47 11.11 -2.45
C LYS A 39 4.53 12.23 -2.34
N HIS A 40 5.22 12.32 -1.21
CA HIS A 40 6.34 13.25 -1.01
C HIS A 40 7.65 12.55 -1.44
N VAL A 41 8.58 13.28 -2.06
CA VAL A 41 9.79 12.68 -2.67
C VAL A 41 10.94 12.57 -1.66
N GLU A 42 10.93 13.43 -0.64
CA GLU A 42 11.98 13.50 0.37
C GLU A 42 11.41 13.16 1.75
N ILE A 43 12.21 12.56 2.63
CA ILE A 43 11.80 12.33 4.02
C ILE A 43 12.22 13.57 4.82
N THR A 44 11.27 14.30 5.38
CA THR A 44 11.55 15.44 6.26
C THR A 44 11.55 15.01 7.73
N TYR A 45 12.15 15.83 8.60
CA TYR A 45 12.10 15.61 10.05
C TYR A 45 10.65 15.50 10.59
N GLN A 46 9.73 16.28 10.02
CA GLN A 46 8.32 16.24 10.39
C GLN A 46 7.68 14.90 10.01
N ASP A 47 8.01 14.33 8.85
CA ASP A 47 7.48 13.03 8.43
C ASP A 47 7.92 11.92 9.38
N VAL A 48 9.17 11.96 9.83
CA VAL A 48 9.69 11.03 10.84
C VAL A 48 8.91 11.18 12.15
N GLN A 49 8.71 12.40 12.64
CA GLN A 49 7.94 12.64 13.87
C GLN A 49 6.49 12.15 13.75
N ILE A 50 5.81 12.43 12.62
CA ILE A 50 4.43 11.98 12.41
C ILE A 50 4.36 10.46 12.37
N SER A 51 5.30 9.83 11.68
CA SER A 51 5.32 8.37 11.53
C SER A 51 5.62 7.70 12.87
N MET A 52 6.65 8.16 13.60
CA MET A 52 6.93 7.70 14.96
C MET A 52 5.72 7.90 15.88
N ASN A 53 5.02 9.03 15.76
CA ASN A 53 3.82 9.30 16.52
C ASN A 53 2.68 8.34 16.19
N ALA A 54 2.50 7.95 14.93
CA ALA A 54 1.45 6.98 14.57
C ALA A 54 1.72 5.57 15.14
N ASP A 55 2.99 5.24 15.46
CA ASP A 55 3.39 3.90 15.86
C ASP A 55 3.35 3.68 17.39
N LYS A 56 2.56 2.70 17.83
CA LYS A 56 2.43 2.37 19.26
C LYS A 56 3.74 1.87 19.87
N ALA A 57 4.49 1.01 19.19
CA ALA A 57 5.68 0.38 19.75
C ALA A 57 6.86 1.35 19.88
N LEU A 58 7.09 2.20 18.87
CA LEU A 58 8.13 3.23 18.92
C LEU A 58 7.79 4.30 19.98
N MET A 59 6.53 4.73 20.07
CA MET A 59 6.13 5.63 21.15
C MET A 59 6.34 5.02 22.52
N ASP A 60 6.00 3.75 22.68
CA ASP A 60 6.27 3.01 23.91
C ASP A 60 7.75 2.86 24.18
N MET A 61 8.62 2.82 23.18
CA MET A 61 10.06 2.70 23.40
C MET A 61 10.69 4.03 23.80
N PHE A 62 10.28 5.13 23.16
CA PHE A 62 10.94 6.43 23.27
C PHE A 62 10.27 7.41 24.25
N TYR A 63 8.99 7.24 24.57
CA TYR A 63 8.20 8.22 25.33
C TYR A 63 7.41 7.59 26.48
N GLN A 64 8.09 6.78 27.29
CA GLN A 64 7.46 6.06 28.41
C GLN A 64 6.97 6.98 29.55
N ASP A 65 7.56 8.17 29.76
CA ASP A 65 7.37 8.93 31.01
C ASP A 65 7.35 10.49 30.92
N GLU A 66 7.28 11.14 29.75
CA GLU A 66 7.37 12.62 29.73
C GLU A 66 6.03 13.37 29.87
N GLU A 67 5.75 13.78 31.10
CA GLU A 67 5.08 15.05 31.45
C GLU A 67 6.08 16.24 31.49
N ALA A 68 7.33 16.07 31.06
CA ALA A 68 8.39 17.07 31.20
C ALA A 68 9.27 17.19 29.95
N GLY A 69 8.81 17.93 28.94
CA GLY A 69 9.61 18.22 27.75
C GLY A 69 8.98 19.12 26.69
N ALA A 70 7.90 19.85 27.00
CA ALA A 70 7.22 20.73 26.05
C ALA A 70 7.91 22.10 25.87
N ASN A 71 9.24 22.13 25.74
CA ASN A 71 9.97 23.35 25.41
C ASN A 71 10.84 23.13 24.16
N SER A 72 10.58 23.97 23.16
CA SER A 72 11.18 24.05 21.81
C SER A 72 10.73 23.01 20.78
N LEU A 73 9.46 23.08 20.38
CA LEU A 73 9.09 22.75 19.00
C LEU A 73 8.48 24.00 18.39
N SER A 74 9.25 24.65 17.52
CA SER A 74 8.85 25.79 16.72
C SER A 74 7.54 25.49 15.98
N GLU A 75 6.66 26.49 15.93
CA GLU A 75 5.44 26.48 15.11
C GLU A 75 5.71 25.86 13.74
N PRO A 76 4.79 25.03 13.22
CA PRO A 76 4.95 24.44 11.90
C PRO A 76 5.07 25.60 10.89
N PRO A 77 6.11 25.64 10.02
CA PRO A 77 6.04 26.51 8.88
C PRO A 77 4.82 26.06 8.06
N LEU A 78 3.89 26.99 7.85
CA LEU A 78 2.80 26.85 6.90
C LEU A 78 3.38 26.28 5.60
N VAL A 79 3.12 25.00 5.34
CA VAL A 79 3.49 24.37 4.09
C VAL A 79 2.88 25.23 2.99
N ALA A 80 3.73 25.82 2.15
CA ALA A 80 3.33 26.80 1.15
C ALA A 80 2.05 26.35 0.44
N THR A 81 1.03 27.20 0.52
CA THR A 81 -0.26 27.06 -0.14
C THR A 81 -0.03 27.17 -1.65
N ALA A 82 0.33 26.06 -2.30
CA ALA A 82 0.10 25.94 -3.73
C ALA A 82 -1.42 25.90 -3.93
N ALA A 83 -1.95 26.89 -4.65
CA ALA A 83 -3.36 27.01 -4.96
C ALA A 83 -3.91 25.69 -5.56
N PRO A 84 -5.17 25.32 -5.28
CA PRO A 84 -5.77 24.13 -5.86
C PRO A 84 -5.77 24.27 -7.38
N ARG A 85 -4.98 23.45 -8.08
CA ARG A 85 -5.05 23.34 -9.54
C ARG A 85 -6.39 22.69 -9.87
N THR A 86 -7.25 23.43 -10.57
CA THR A 86 -8.66 23.09 -10.82
C THR A 86 -8.89 22.15 -12.00
N SER A 87 -7.83 21.69 -12.69
CA SER A 87 -7.94 20.77 -13.83
C SER A 87 -7.02 19.57 -13.65
N LEU A 88 -7.60 18.37 -13.53
CA LEU A 88 -6.86 17.10 -13.59
C LEU A 88 -6.44 16.85 -15.04
N THR A 89 -5.17 16.57 -15.27
CA THR A 89 -4.64 16.17 -16.58
C THR A 89 -4.69 14.65 -16.75
N TYR A 90 -4.73 14.16 -18.00
CA TYR A 90 -4.68 12.73 -18.29
C TYR A 90 -3.49 12.04 -17.61
N GLU A 91 -2.29 12.64 -17.72
CA GLU A 91 -1.06 12.11 -17.11
C GLU A 91 -1.15 12.01 -15.57
N GLU A 92 -1.75 13.00 -14.91
CA GLU A 92 -1.98 12.97 -13.46
C GLU A 92 -2.93 11.84 -13.06
N VAL A 93 -3.98 11.61 -13.85
CA VAL A 93 -4.94 10.51 -13.63
C VAL A 93 -4.28 9.15 -13.84
N VAL A 94 -3.46 8.99 -14.89
CA VAL A 94 -2.68 7.75 -15.11
C VAL A 94 -1.74 7.50 -13.92
N ARG A 95 -0.99 8.51 -13.48
CA ARG A 95 -0.09 8.38 -12.31
C ARG A 95 -0.85 8.03 -11.04
N GLU A 96 -2.04 8.59 -10.86
CA GLU A 96 -2.92 8.29 -9.75
C GLU A 96 -3.45 6.85 -9.81
N LEU A 97 -3.90 6.40 -10.97
CA LEU A 97 -4.30 5.01 -11.23
C LEU A 97 -3.14 4.05 -10.91
N THR A 98 -1.94 4.27 -11.44
CA THR A 98 -0.78 3.42 -11.15
C THR A 98 -0.44 3.39 -9.66
N THR A 99 -0.59 4.52 -8.95
CA THR A 99 -0.37 4.56 -7.50
C THR A 99 -1.46 3.80 -6.75
N SER A 100 -2.72 3.97 -7.15
CA SER A 100 -3.87 3.23 -6.60
C SER A 100 -3.68 1.73 -6.78
N GLU A 101 -3.22 1.31 -7.96
CA GLU A 101 -2.97 -0.08 -8.30
C GLU A 101 -1.86 -0.71 -7.46
N ARG A 102 -0.76 0.02 -7.20
CA ARG A 102 0.30 -0.44 -6.28
C ARG A 102 -0.20 -0.60 -4.86
N GLN A 103 -1.03 0.33 -4.38
CA GLN A 103 -1.62 0.21 -3.05
C GLN A 103 -2.59 -0.97 -2.98
N TYR A 104 -3.42 -1.15 -4.00
CA TYR A 104 -4.32 -2.28 -4.09
C TYR A 104 -3.57 -3.62 -4.12
N LEU A 105 -2.47 -3.71 -4.87
CA LEU A 105 -1.59 -4.88 -4.87
C LEU A 105 -1.03 -5.16 -3.46
N ARG A 106 -0.69 -4.12 -2.70
CA ARG A 106 -0.26 -4.26 -1.30
C ARG A 106 -1.39 -4.77 -0.40
N ASP A 107 -2.62 -4.30 -0.60
CA ASP A 107 -3.80 -4.78 0.12
C ASP A 107 -4.09 -6.26 -0.22
N LEU A 108 -3.94 -6.66 -1.49
CA LEU A 108 -4.02 -8.07 -1.91
C LEU A 108 -2.93 -8.92 -1.25
N HIS A 109 -1.69 -8.41 -1.16
CA HIS A 109 -0.62 -9.07 -0.40
C HIS A 109 -0.96 -9.21 1.08
N MET A 110 -1.61 -8.22 1.69
CA MET A 110 -2.10 -8.32 3.08
C MET A 110 -3.12 -9.46 3.22
N ILE A 111 -4.09 -9.55 2.31
CA ILE A 111 -5.10 -10.63 2.30
C ILE A 111 -4.41 -12.00 2.12
N ILE A 112 -3.55 -12.13 1.11
CA ILE A 112 -2.98 -13.40 0.69
C ILE A 112 -1.86 -13.85 1.63
N LYS A 113 -0.85 -13.00 1.86
CA LYS A 113 0.39 -13.40 2.56
C LYS A 113 0.29 -13.30 4.07
N VAL A 114 -0.53 -12.40 4.62
CA VAL A 114 -0.71 -12.27 6.07
C VAL A 114 -1.90 -13.09 6.55
N PHE A 115 -3.09 -12.81 6.04
CA PHE A 115 -4.31 -13.44 6.55
C PHE A 115 -4.52 -14.86 6.04
N ARG A 116 -4.49 -15.09 4.72
CA ARG A 116 -4.74 -16.42 4.15
C ARG A 116 -3.65 -17.43 4.55
N GLU A 117 -2.38 -17.09 4.39
CA GLU A 117 -1.28 -17.94 4.90
C GLU A 117 -1.30 -18.08 6.43
N GLY A 118 -1.71 -17.03 7.15
CA GLY A 118 -1.95 -17.09 8.59
C GLY A 118 -2.97 -18.15 8.94
N ILE A 119 -4.12 -18.18 8.25
CA ILE A 119 -5.19 -19.17 8.46
C ILE A 119 -4.74 -20.59 8.07
N ILE A 120 -3.97 -20.75 6.99
CA ILE A 120 -3.39 -22.03 6.57
C ILE A 120 -2.53 -22.63 7.70
N LYS A 121 -1.69 -21.81 8.36
CA LYS A 121 -0.84 -22.26 9.48
C LYS A 121 -1.65 -22.80 10.66
N VAL A 122 -2.90 -22.38 10.81
CA VAL A 122 -3.79 -22.85 11.88
C VAL A 122 -4.63 -24.06 11.45
N LYS A 123 -4.24 -24.75 10.37
CA LYS A 123 -4.84 -25.99 9.85
C LYS A 123 -6.30 -25.84 9.44
N ALA A 124 -6.65 -24.73 8.78
CA ALA A 124 -7.94 -24.63 8.09
C ALA A 124 -8.00 -25.59 6.90
N ASP A 125 -9.18 -26.13 6.61
CA ASP A 125 -9.37 -27.00 5.47
C ASP A 125 -9.40 -26.20 4.16
N GLN A 126 -9.00 -26.82 3.04
CA GLN A 126 -9.01 -26.15 1.73
C GLN A 126 -10.39 -25.59 1.37
N LYS A 127 -11.46 -26.32 1.69
CA LYS A 127 -12.84 -25.86 1.48
C LYS A 127 -13.18 -24.60 2.27
N GLU A 128 -12.67 -24.48 3.50
CA GLU A 128 -12.88 -23.29 4.33
C GLU A 128 -12.14 -22.09 3.73
N LEU A 129 -10.92 -22.31 3.23
CA LEU A 129 -10.14 -21.28 2.54
C LEU A 129 -10.84 -20.82 1.26
N ASP A 130 -11.37 -21.74 0.46
CA ASP A 130 -12.05 -21.42 -0.79
C ASP A 130 -13.35 -20.62 -0.52
N LEU A 131 -14.08 -20.93 0.56
CA LEU A 131 -15.27 -20.18 0.95
C LEU A 131 -14.98 -18.78 1.51
N ILE A 132 -13.82 -18.57 2.15
CA ILE A 132 -13.45 -17.28 2.75
C ILE A 132 -12.78 -16.36 1.72
N PHE A 133 -11.89 -16.90 0.88
CA PHE A 133 -11.03 -16.13 -0.02
C PHE A 133 -11.42 -16.24 -1.50
N SER A 134 -12.30 -17.18 -1.86
CA SER A 134 -12.73 -17.41 -3.26
C SER A 134 -11.53 -17.44 -4.23
N ASN A 135 -11.67 -16.78 -5.37
CA ASN A 135 -10.66 -16.63 -6.42
C ASN A 135 -9.78 -15.38 -6.26
N ILE A 136 -9.40 -15.01 -5.03
CA ILE A 136 -8.52 -13.85 -4.77
C ILE A 136 -7.17 -13.93 -5.50
N LEU A 137 -6.67 -15.13 -5.77
CA LEU A 137 -5.42 -15.34 -6.51
C LEU A 137 -5.55 -14.93 -7.98
N ASP A 138 -6.71 -15.18 -8.59
CA ASP A 138 -6.98 -14.79 -9.98
C ASP A 138 -7.07 -13.26 -10.09
N ILE A 139 -7.71 -12.60 -9.11
CA ILE A 139 -7.70 -11.13 -8.99
C ILE A 139 -6.28 -10.59 -8.85
N TYR A 140 -5.45 -11.24 -8.03
CA TYR A 140 -4.04 -10.87 -7.87
C TYR A 140 -3.25 -10.98 -9.17
N GLU A 141 -3.45 -12.05 -9.94
CA GLU A 141 -2.79 -12.24 -11.24
C GLU A 141 -3.23 -11.17 -12.26
N LEU A 142 -4.53 -10.84 -12.30
CA LEU A 142 -5.06 -9.73 -13.10
C LEU A 142 -4.42 -8.38 -12.72
N THR A 143 -4.40 -8.03 -11.42
CA THR A 143 -3.79 -6.79 -10.92
C THR A 143 -2.31 -6.70 -11.24
N VAL A 144 -1.56 -7.79 -11.11
CA VAL A 144 -0.14 -7.82 -11.47
C VAL A 144 0.05 -7.59 -12.98
N THR A 145 -0.82 -8.20 -13.80
CA THR A 145 -0.76 -8.08 -15.25
C THR A 145 -1.10 -6.66 -15.70
N LEU A 146 -2.21 -6.09 -15.22
CA LEU A 146 -2.62 -4.72 -15.52
C LEU A 146 -1.56 -3.70 -15.07
N LEU A 147 -1.04 -3.83 -13.84
CA LEU A 147 0.01 -2.94 -13.35
C LEU A 147 1.26 -3.01 -14.24
N GLY A 148 1.68 -4.20 -14.65
CA GLY A 148 2.81 -4.40 -15.57
C GLY A 148 2.58 -3.70 -16.90
N SER A 149 1.42 -3.91 -17.55
CA SER A 149 1.08 -3.25 -18.81
C SER A 149 1.07 -1.72 -18.68
N LEU A 150 0.56 -1.18 -17.56
CA LEU A 150 0.60 0.26 -17.30
C LEU A 150 2.04 0.78 -17.14
N GLU A 151 2.89 0.08 -16.38
CA GLU A 151 4.30 0.43 -16.21
C GLU A 151 5.06 0.40 -17.53
N ASP A 152 4.82 -0.63 -18.35
CA ASP A 152 5.43 -0.82 -19.67
C ASP A 152 5.09 0.33 -20.62
N VAL A 153 3.81 0.70 -20.73
CA VAL A 153 3.37 1.85 -21.56
C VAL A 153 3.96 3.16 -21.06
N MET A 154 3.99 3.39 -19.74
CA MET A 154 4.59 4.58 -19.15
C MET A 154 6.10 4.65 -19.43
N GLU A 155 6.80 3.51 -19.44
CA GLU A 155 8.23 3.45 -19.77
C GLU A 155 8.48 3.72 -21.26
N MET A 156 7.61 3.24 -22.15
CA MET A 156 7.72 3.47 -23.59
C MET A 156 7.37 4.88 -24.02
N ALA A 157 6.50 5.57 -23.29
CA ALA A 157 5.94 6.84 -23.73
C ALA A 157 6.96 7.98 -23.86
N GLN A 158 8.15 7.88 -23.25
CA GLN A 158 9.25 8.85 -23.32
C GLN A 158 8.80 10.33 -23.17
N GLU A 159 8.54 11.04 -24.28
CA GLU A 159 8.08 12.46 -24.34
C GLU A 159 6.66 12.62 -24.90
N GLN A 160 6.03 11.53 -25.35
CA GLN A 160 4.64 11.50 -25.80
C GLN A 160 3.73 11.15 -24.62
N MET A 161 2.43 11.49 -24.74
CA MET A 161 1.45 11.12 -23.72
C MET A 161 1.25 9.59 -23.69
N PRO A 162 1.39 8.92 -22.53
CA PRO A 162 1.17 7.48 -22.40
C PRO A 162 -0.34 7.20 -22.43
N TYR A 163 -0.91 7.01 -23.62
CA TYR A 163 -2.29 6.55 -23.76
C TYR A 163 -2.40 5.08 -23.31
N ILE A 164 -3.29 4.79 -22.36
CA ILE A 164 -3.39 3.49 -21.67
C ILE A 164 -4.67 2.71 -21.98
N GLY A 165 -5.49 3.18 -22.92
CA GLY A 165 -6.74 2.52 -23.29
C GLY A 165 -6.55 1.07 -23.71
N SER A 166 -5.49 0.78 -24.48
CA SER A 166 -5.15 -0.58 -24.93
C SER A 166 -4.86 -1.54 -23.77
N CYS A 167 -4.26 -1.05 -22.66
CA CYS A 167 -3.98 -1.89 -21.49
C CYS A 167 -5.25 -2.47 -20.88
N PHE A 168 -6.36 -1.72 -20.91
CA PHE A 168 -7.66 -2.19 -20.43
C PHE A 168 -8.42 -2.98 -21.49
N GLU A 169 -8.31 -2.58 -22.75
CA GLU A 169 -9.01 -3.20 -23.88
C GLU A 169 -8.65 -4.68 -24.01
N GLU A 170 -7.35 -5.01 -24.04
CA GLU A 170 -6.88 -6.39 -24.17
C GLU A 170 -7.43 -7.30 -23.05
N LEU A 171 -7.44 -6.81 -21.81
CA LEU A 171 -7.93 -7.55 -20.65
C LEU A 171 -9.47 -7.65 -20.63
N ALA A 172 -10.16 -6.60 -21.06
CA ALA A 172 -11.63 -6.60 -21.13
C ALA A 172 -12.15 -7.51 -22.24
N GLU A 173 -11.50 -7.52 -23.41
CA GLU A 173 -11.84 -8.41 -24.53
C GLU A 173 -11.63 -9.89 -24.18
N ALA A 174 -10.57 -10.20 -23.43
CA ALA A 174 -10.30 -11.54 -22.91
C ALA A 174 -11.21 -11.94 -21.73
N ALA A 175 -12.14 -11.06 -21.31
CA ALA A 175 -13.03 -11.26 -20.15
C ALA A 175 -12.29 -11.53 -18.82
N GLU A 176 -11.06 -11.02 -18.68
CA GLU A 176 -10.24 -11.25 -17.48
C GLU A 176 -10.86 -10.59 -16.24
N PHE A 177 -11.68 -9.54 -16.40
CA PHE A 177 -12.39 -8.89 -15.29
C PHE A 177 -13.54 -9.71 -14.70
N ASP A 178 -13.99 -10.79 -15.35
CA ASP A 178 -15.07 -11.66 -14.84
C ASP A 178 -14.71 -12.34 -13.52
N VAL A 179 -13.41 -12.41 -13.19
CA VAL A 179 -12.92 -12.86 -11.88
C VAL A 179 -13.56 -12.09 -10.71
N TYR A 180 -13.91 -10.81 -10.91
CA TYR A 180 -14.57 -9.99 -9.89
C TYR A 180 -16.03 -10.39 -9.64
N SER A 181 -16.73 -10.91 -10.64
CA SER A 181 -18.13 -11.36 -10.51
C SER A 181 -18.23 -12.53 -9.52
N LYS A 182 -17.46 -13.60 -9.77
CA LYS A 182 -17.37 -14.76 -8.88
C LYS A 182 -16.94 -14.36 -7.47
N TYR A 183 -15.89 -13.55 -7.37
CA TYR A 183 -15.37 -13.10 -6.08
C TYR A 183 -16.44 -12.33 -5.27
N ALA A 184 -17.15 -11.41 -5.93
CA ALA A 184 -18.19 -10.63 -5.28
C ALA A 184 -19.35 -11.51 -4.80
N GLN A 185 -19.77 -12.49 -5.61
CA GLN A 185 -20.82 -13.44 -5.24
C GLN A 185 -20.43 -14.24 -3.98
N ASP A 186 -19.22 -14.79 -3.94
CA ASP A 186 -18.77 -15.66 -2.85
C ASP A 186 -18.50 -14.89 -1.55
N VAL A 187 -17.80 -13.76 -1.63
CA VAL A 187 -17.39 -12.98 -0.44
C VAL A 187 -18.57 -12.25 0.21
N THR A 188 -19.57 -11.85 -0.58
CA THR A 188 -20.76 -11.17 -0.04
C THR A 188 -21.82 -12.15 0.47
N ALA A 189 -21.66 -13.45 0.19
CA ALA A 189 -22.55 -14.48 0.70
C ALA A 189 -22.44 -14.63 2.23
N PRO A 190 -23.55 -14.89 2.94
CA PRO A 190 -23.53 -15.14 4.38
C PRO A 190 -22.61 -16.30 4.78
N SER A 191 -22.48 -17.30 3.92
CA SER A 191 -21.62 -18.48 4.10
C SER A 191 -20.15 -18.12 4.33
N CYS A 192 -19.61 -17.09 3.66
CA CYS A 192 -18.24 -16.64 3.88
C CYS A 192 -18.03 -16.20 5.34
N ARG A 193 -18.93 -15.35 5.83
CA ARG A 193 -18.88 -14.82 7.21
C ARG A 193 -19.12 -15.90 8.26
N GLU A 194 -20.08 -16.80 8.02
CA GLU A 194 -20.37 -17.93 8.91
C GLU A 194 -19.18 -18.91 9.00
N THR A 195 -18.54 -19.20 7.86
CA THR A 195 -17.36 -20.07 7.81
C THR A 195 -16.21 -19.46 8.59
N LEU A 196 -15.94 -18.17 8.40
CA LEU A 196 -14.90 -17.45 9.16
C LEU A 196 -15.20 -17.46 10.66
N ASN A 197 -16.42 -17.16 11.08
CA ASN A 197 -16.81 -17.17 12.49
C ASN A 197 -16.68 -18.57 13.11
N THR A 198 -17.09 -19.60 12.38
CA THR A 198 -16.98 -21.01 12.81
C THR A 198 -15.53 -21.42 12.97
N LEU A 199 -14.67 -21.04 12.02
CA LEU A 199 -13.23 -21.29 12.07
C LEU A 199 -12.58 -20.62 13.29
N LEU A 200 -12.89 -19.34 13.54
CA LEU A 200 -12.37 -18.59 14.68
C LEU A 200 -12.90 -19.10 16.03
N ALA A 201 -14.05 -19.76 16.05
CA ALA A 201 -14.62 -20.38 17.25
C ALA A 201 -13.96 -21.73 17.60
N LYS A 202 -13.22 -22.37 16.68
CA LYS A 202 -12.52 -23.64 16.97
C LYS A 202 -11.50 -23.43 18.11
N PRO A 203 -11.50 -24.26 19.17
CA PRO A 203 -10.62 -24.08 20.32
C PRO A 203 -9.13 -24.07 19.96
N CYS A 204 -8.70 -24.93 19.04
CA CYS A 204 -7.32 -24.97 18.55
C CYS A 204 -6.90 -23.65 17.87
N VAL A 205 -7.80 -23.07 17.07
CA VAL A 205 -7.57 -21.81 16.37
C VAL A 205 -7.51 -20.66 17.35
N ASN A 206 -8.48 -20.58 18.27
CA ASN A 206 -8.53 -19.53 19.29
C ASN A 206 -7.28 -19.55 20.19
N ASN A 207 -6.77 -20.72 20.60
CA ASN A 207 -5.55 -20.82 21.39
C ASN A 207 -4.29 -20.39 20.61
N ALA A 208 -4.19 -20.78 19.33
CA ALA A 208 -3.09 -20.34 18.47
C ALA A 208 -3.10 -18.82 18.27
N LEU A 209 -4.28 -18.23 18.05
CA LEU A 209 -4.44 -16.78 17.90
C LEU A 209 -4.17 -16.00 19.19
N GLN A 210 -4.53 -16.55 20.36
CA GLN A 210 -4.15 -15.95 21.64
C GLN A 210 -2.64 -15.90 21.82
N THR A 211 -1.93 -16.94 21.39
CA THR A 211 -0.46 -17.00 21.43
C THR A 211 0.18 -15.99 20.46
N ALA A 212 -0.45 -15.74 19.31
CA ALA A 212 -0.02 -14.74 18.33
C ALA A 212 -0.31 -13.29 18.77
N GLY A 213 -1.08 -13.08 19.86
CA GLY A 213 -1.45 -11.78 20.40
C GLY A 213 -2.89 -11.37 20.09
N GLN A 214 -3.50 -10.61 21.01
CA GLN A 214 -4.90 -10.18 20.95
C GLN A 214 -5.25 -9.38 19.68
N GLY A 215 -4.28 -8.63 19.14
CA GLY A 215 -4.44 -7.87 17.90
C GLY A 215 -4.81 -8.74 16.70
N MET A 216 -4.12 -9.88 16.50
CA MET A 216 -4.35 -10.75 15.34
C MET A 216 -5.75 -11.35 15.35
N LYS A 217 -6.25 -11.76 16.53
CA LYS A 217 -7.60 -12.30 16.69
C LYS A 217 -8.68 -11.29 16.28
N LEU A 218 -8.56 -10.05 16.74
CA LEU A 218 -9.51 -8.99 16.36
C LEU A 218 -9.38 -8.62 14.88
N SER A 219 -8.15 -8.59 14.34
CA SER A 219 -7.92 -8.34 12.92
C SER A 219 -8.59 -9.38 12.02
N LEU A 220 -8.51 -10.67 12.37
CA LEU A 220 -9.22 -11.72 11.63
C LEU A 220 -10.75 -11.61 11.74
N LYS A 221 -11.27 -11.24 12.91
CA LYS A 221 -12.72 -11.19 13.14
C LYS A 221 -13.39 -9.96 12.50
N TYR A 222 -12.73 -8.80 12.54
CA TYR A 222 -13.34 -7.52 12.18
C TYR A 222 -12.69 -6.84 10.98
N TYR A 223 -11.36 -6.88 10.88
CA TYR A 223 -10.66 -6.18 9.80
C TYR A 223 -10.63 -6.99 8.50
N LEU A 224 -10.35 -8.30 8.56
CA LEU A 224 -10.31 -9.17 7.37
C LEU A 224 -11.62 -9.11 6.57
N PRO A 225 -12.84 -9.22 7.15
CA PRO A 225 -14.08 -9.07 6.38
C PRO A 225 -14.18 -7.73 5.62
N ALA A 226 -13.75 -6.63 6.23
CA ALA A 226 -13.75 -5.32 5.57
C ALA A 226 -12.70 -5.25 4.44
N LEU A 227 -11.55 -5.89 4.65
CA LEU A 227 -10.46 -5.98 3.67
C LEU A 227 -10.86 -6.85 2.47
N LEU A 228 -11.60 -7.94 2.68
CA LEU A 228 -12.14 -8.80 1.61
C LEU A 228 -13.12 -8.07 0.67
N LEU A 229 -13.73 -6.97 1.11
CA LEU A 229 -14.58 -6.13 0.26
C LEU A 229 -13.77 -5.12 -0.59
N THR A 230 -12.46 -4.99 -0.36
CA THR A 230 -11.58 -4.06 -1.10
C THR A 230 -11.54 -4.34 -2.60
N PRO A 231 -11.41 -5.59 -3.07
CA PRO A 231 -11.47 -5.89 -4.51
C PRO A 231 -12.74 -5.42 -5.21
N ILE A 232 -13.89 -5.56 -4.55
CA ILE A 232 -15.18 -5.11 -5.08
C ILE A 232 -15.19 -3.59 -5.24
N ARG A 233 -14.70 -2.86 -4.22
CA ARG A 233 -14.56 -1.39 -4.27
C ARG A 233 -13.58 -0.95 -5.36
N HIS A 234 -12.45 -1.65 -5.48
CA HIS A 234 -11.42 -1.34 -6.47
C HIS A 234 -11.92 -1.55 -7.90
N CYS A 235 -12.73 -2.58 -8.15
CA CYS A 235 -13.35 -2.80 -9.45
C CYS A 235 -14.24 -1.62 -9.88
N PHE A 236 -14.99 -1.00 -8.96
CA PHE A 236 -15.74 0.21 -9.27
C PHE A 236 -14.82 1.38 -9.61
N SER A 237 -13.69 1.51 -8.90
CA SER A 237 -12.72 2.57 -9.18
C SER A 237 -12.12 2.48 -10.59
N TYR A 238 -11.90 1.28 -11.14
CA TYR A 238 -11.48 1.14 -12.54
C TYR A 238 -12.49 1.78 -13.49
N LEU A 239 -13.79 1.56 -13.28
CA LEU A 239 -14.84 2.13 -14.13
C LEU A 239 -14.85 3.66 -14.06
N ASP A 240 -14.59 4.22 -12.88
CA ASP A 240 -14.49 5.66 -12.70
C ASP A 240 -13.23 6.23 -13.37
N PHE A 241 -12.10 5.54 -13.26
CA PHE A 241 -10.87 5.90 -13.98
C PHE A 241 -11.04 5.83 -15.49
N ILE A 242 -11.64 4.77 -16.04
CA ILE A 242 -11.88 4.60 -17.48
C ILE A 242 -12.76 5.75 -18.01
N ARG A 243 -13.83 6.10 -17.30
CA ARG A 243 -14.69 7.25 -17.65
C ARG A 243 -13.94 8.57 -17.60
N LEU A 244 -13.13 8.79 -16.57
CA LEU A 244 -12.35 10.01 -16.41
C LEU A 244 -11.30 10.14 -17.53
N LEU A 245 -10.58 9.06 -17.81
CA LEU A 245 -9.58 9.00 -18.89
C LEU A 245 -10.21 9.20 -20.26
N SER A 246 -11.38 8.60 -20.52
CA SER A 246 -12.10 8.77 -21.79
C SER A 246 -12.47 10.24 -22.05
N ASN A 247 -12.86 10.98 -21.00
CA ASN A 247 -13.17 12.41 -21.09
C ASN A 247 -11.93 13.30 -21.25
N LEU A 248 -10.77 12.87 -20.73
CA LEU A 248 -9.52 13.63 -20.76
C LEU A 248 -8.62 13.27 -21.95
N SER A 249 -8.90 12.17 -22.65
CA SER A 249 -8.06 11.68 -23.72
C SER A 249 -8.07 12.61 -24.93
N GLY A 250 -6.86 13.02 -25.35
CA GLY A 250 -6.65 13.81 -26.57
C GLY A 250 -6.53 12.98 -27.85
N ALA A 251 -6.36 11.65 -27.75
CA ALA A 251 -6.22 10.78 -28.91
C ALA A 251 -7.53 10.06 -29.24
N PRO A 252 -7.96 10.05 -30.52
CA PRO A 252 -9.22 9.41 -30.90
C PRO A 252 -9.18 7.89 -30.69
N GLU A 253 -8.05 7.24 -31.02
CA GLU A 253 -7.86 5.78 -30.87
C GLU A 253 -7.99 5.36 -29.39
N ASP A 254 -7.29 6.04 -28.48
CA ASP A 254 -7.38 5.77 -27.03
C ASP A 254 -8.81 5.96 -26.49
N ARG A 255 -9.52 6.98 -26.96
CA ARG A 255 -10.91 7.22 -26.56
C ARG A 255 -11.84 6.12 -27.05
N GLU A 256 -11.63 5.60 -28.26
CA GLU A 256 -12.39 4.47 -28.80
C GLU A 256 -12.16 3.21 -27.96
N SER A 257 -10.89 2.86 -27.68
CA SER A 257 -10.53 1.76 -26.78
C SER A 257 -11.20 1.88 -25.41
N LEU A 258 -11.11 3.04 -24.76
CA LEU A 258 -11.73 3.27 -23.45
C LEU A 258 -13.26 3.18 -23.48
N THR A 259 -13.88 3.63 -24.58
CA THR A 259 -15.34 3.53 -24.76
C THR A 259 -15.78 2.08 -24.96
N GLN A 260 -15.00 1.29 -25.69
CA GLN A 260 -15.23 -0.15 -25.86
C GLN A 260 -15.11 -0.88 -24.53
N VAL A 261 -14.06 -0.60 -23.75
CA VAL A 261 -13.90 -1.15 -22.39
C VAL A 261 -15.09 -0.81 -21.51
N GLU A 262 -15.55 0.45 -21.50
CA GLU A 262 -16.74 0.83 -20.72
C GLU A 262 -17.98 0.02 -21.14
N GLY A 263 -18.14 -0.25 -22.44
CA GLY A 263 -19.20 -1.11 -22.96
C GLY A 263 -19.10 -2.56 -22.47
N LEU A 264 -17.91 -3.15 -22.53
CA LEU A 264 -17.62 -4.53 -22.13
C LEU A 264 -17.79 -4.75 -20.63
N LEU A 265 -17.39 -3.79 -19.79
CA LEU A 265 -17.49 -3.90 -18.33
C LEU A 265 -18.85 -3.52 -17.75
N LYS A 266 -19.79 -3.03 -18.58
CA LYS A 266 -21.12 -2.61 -18.14
C LYS A 266 -21.97 -3.73 -17.50
N PRO A 267 -21.99 -4.98 -18.01
CA PRO A 267 -22.67 -6.09 -17.36
C PRO A 267 -22.11 -6.36 -15.95
N LEU A 268 -20.78 -6.37 -15.82
CA LEU A 268 -20.10 -6.54 -14.54
C LEU A 268 -20.46 -5.40 -13.58
N GLN A 269 -20.51 -4.14 -14.04
CA GLN A 269 -20.94 -3.01 -13.21
C GLN A 269 -22.35 -3.20 -12.63
N LEU A 270 -23.29 -3.70 -13.45
CA LEU A 270 -24.67 -3.93 -13.01
C LEU A 270 -24.73 -5.07 -11.97
N GLU A 271 -23.98 -6.14 -12.21
CA GLU A 271 -23.89 -7.28 -11.29
C GLU A 271 -23.17 -6.94 -9.97
N LEU A 272 -22.13 -6.11 -9.99
CA LEU A 272 -21.51 -5.64 -8.74
C LEU A 272 -22.41 -4.65 -8.00
N GLY A 273 -23.23 -3.89 -8.74
CA GLY A 273 -24.11 -2.86 -8.20
C GLY A 273 -25.16 -3.38 -7.22
N GLN A 274 -25.65 -4.62 -7.39
CA GLN A 274 -26.58 -5.28 -6.45
C GLN A 274 -25.92 -5.57 -5.10
N TYR A 275 -24.63 -5.94 -5.08
CA TYR A 275 -23.92 -6.24 -3.84
C TYR A 275 -23.57 -4.98 -3.06
N ALA A 276 -23.21 -3.89 -3.75
CA ALA A 276 -22.88 -2.61 -3.13
C ALA A 276 -24.04 -2.00 -2.32
N LEU A 277 -25.28 -2.20 -2.76
CA LEU A 277 -26.49 -1.72 -2.08
C LEU A 277 -26.82 -2.51 -0.80
N SER A 278 -26.33 -3.75 -0.69
CA SER A 278 -26.70 -4.68 0.39
C SER A 278 -25.84 -4.56 1.66
N GLN A 279 -24.59 -4.11 1.56
CA GLN A 279 -23.63 -4.13 2.68
C GLN A 279 -23.13 -2.75 3.12
N SER A 280 -23.84 -1.66 2.82
CA SER A 280 -23.35 -0.29 3.07
C SER A 280 -21.95 -0.03 2.50
N VAL A 281 -21.61 -0.70 1.39
CA VAL A 281 -20.37 -0.43 0.66
C VAL A 281 -20.56 0.95 0.08
N SER A 282 -20.06 1.96 0.80
CA SER A 282 -20.20 3.35 0.41
C SER A 282 -19.68 3.48 -1.01
N ARG A 283 -20.56 3.89 -1.93
CA ARG A 283 -20.21 4.31 -3.29
C ARG A 283 -19.48 5.66 -3.23
N ASN A 284 -18.43 5.77 -2.44
CA ASN A 284 -17.47 6.85 -2.63
C ASN A 284 -16.60 6.46 -3.83
N THR A 285 -17.20 6.64 -5.00
CA THR A 285 -16.77 6.29 -6.37
C THR A 285 -15.93 7.40 -7.00
N LEU A 286 -15.17 8.11 -6.18
CA LEU A 286 -14.17 9.04 -6.66
C LEU A 286 -12.82 8.51 -6.19
N PRO A 287 -11.76 8.62 -7.02
CA PRO A 287 -10.40 8.38 -6.54
C PRO A 287 -10.26 9.10 -5.19
N PRO A 288 -9.78 8.42 -4.13
CA PRO A 288 -9.58 9.07 -2.86
C PRO A 288 -8.79 10.35 -3.13
N PRO A 289 -9.23 11.53 -2.66
CA PRO A 289 -8.51 12.76 -2.93
C PRO A 289 -7.03 12.55 -2.63
N GLN A 290 -6.16 13.19 -3.42
CA GLN A 290 -4.71 13.13 -3.22
C GLN A 290 -4.39 13.16 -1.73
N ALA A 291 -3.44 12.37 -1.24
CA ALA A 291 -3.18 12.27 0.21
C ALA A 291 -3.01 13.65 0.89
N ARG A 292 -2.48 14.64 0.17
CA ARG A 292 -2.48 16.06 0.56
C ARG A 292 -3.88 16.66 0.74
N ALA A 293 -4.79 16.44 -0.19
CA ALA A 293 -6.18 16.86 -0.12
C ALA A 293 -6.95 16.12 1.00
N ARG A 294 -6.68 14.83 1.25
CA ARG A 294 -7.23 14.11 2.42
C ARG A 294 -6.77 14.73 3.74
N ARG A 295 -5.48 15.03 3.85
CA ARG A 295 -4.93 15.74 5.01
C ARG A 295 -5.53 17.12 5.17
N GLN A 296 -5.67 17.88 4.08
CA GLN A 296 -6.30 19.19 4.14
C GLN A 296 -7.76 19.09 4.60
N ALA A 297 -8.54 18.16 4.06
CA ALA A 297 -9.92 17.94 4.49
C ALA A 297 -10.02 17.52 5.96
N ALA A 298 -9.06 16.72 6.45
CA ALA A 298 -8.99 16.36 7.87
C ALA A 298 -8.69 17.59 8.75
N LEU A 299 -7.77 18.47 8.33
CA LEU A 299 -7.46 19.72 9.03
C LEU A 299 -8.65 20.69 8.99
N ASP A 300 -9.32 20.82 7.86
CA ASP A 300 -10.53 21.62 7.72
C ASP A 300 -11.62 21.11 8.68
N ARG A 301 -11.76 19.78 8.80
CA ARG A 301 -12.68 19.17 9.78
C ARG A 301 -12.26 19.44 11.22
N VAL A 302 -10.97 19.38 11.54
CA VAL A 302 -10.44 19.74 12.86
C VAL A 302 -10.76 21.21 13.20
N HIS A 303 -10.54 22.14 12.27
CA HIS A 303 -10.87 23.56 12.45
C HIS A 303 -12.37 23.81 12.59
N GLU A 304 -13.22 23.00 11.95
CA GLU A 304 -14.66 23.05 12.18
C GLU A 304 -15.01 22.55 13.59
N LEU A 305 -14.41 21.43 14.04
CA LEU A 305 -14.62 20.88 15.38
C LEU A 305 -14.21 21.87 16.49
N GLU A 306 -13.09 22.55 16.32
CA GLU A 306 -12.61 23.59 17.24
C GLU A 306 -13.65 24.71 17.46
N LYS A 307 -14.45 25.05 16.44
CA LYS A 307 -15.50 26.07 16.54
C LYS A 307 -16.76 25.56 17.25
N ILE A 308 -17.10 24.28 17.05
CA ILE A 308 -18.38 23.72 17.51
C ILE A 308 -18.30 22.93 18.81
N VAL A 309 -17.10 22.57 19.29
CA VAL A 309 -16.88 21.76 20.49
C VAL A 309 -16.33 22.61 21.65
N ASP A 310 -17.03 22.60 22.79
CA ASP A 310 -16.60 23.23 24.05
C ASP A 310 -15.50 22.39 24.72
N ASN A 311 -14.59 23.05 25.44
CA ASN A 311 -13.40 22.45 26.06
C ASN A 311 -12.44 21.76 25.08
N TRP A 312 -12.30 22.30 23.87
CA TRP A 312 -11.38 21.77 22.88
C TRP A 312 -9.92 22.07 23.26
N ASP A 313 -9.11 21.02 23.41
CA ASP A 313 -7.65 21.17 23.52
C ASP A 313 -7.02 21.15 22.12
N SER A 314 -6.35 22.24 21.75
CA SER A 314 -5.70 22.41 20.45
C SER A 314 -4.31 21.77 20.37
N LYS A 315 -3.75 21.29 21.49
CA LYS A 315 -2.44 20.64 21.51
C LYS A 315 -2.46 19.33 20.71
N ASP A 316 -1.40 19.10 19.93
CA ASP A 316 -1.08 17.86 19.20
C ASP A 316 -2.01 17.42 18.05
N LEU A 317 -3.07 18.18 17.72
CA LEU A 317 -4.05 17.78 16.70
C LEU A 317 -3.47 17.66 15.28
N GLY A 318 -2.62 18.61 14.87
CA GLY A 318 -2.01 18.62 13.53
C GLY A 318 -0.99 17.49 13.30
N GLN A 319 -0.55 16.82 14.38
CA GLN A 319 0.42 15.72 14.33
C GLN A 319 -0.25 14.33 14.32
N CYS A 320 -1.51 14.24 14.75
CA CYS A 320 -2.22 12.98 14.96
C CYS A 320 -3.45 12.77 14.06
N CYS A 321 -3.83 13.77 13.25
CA CYS A 321 -5.02 13.73 12.39
C CYS A 321 -4.63 13.97 10.92
N ASN A 322 -4.34 12.92 10.17
CA ASN A 322 -4.09 12.99 8.72
C ASN A 322 -5.31 12.60 7.88
N GLU A 323 -6.24 11.84 8.43
CA GLU A 323 -7.43 11.39 7.71
C GLU A 323 -8.64 11.39 8.65
N PHE A 324 -9.74 11.97 8.18
CA PHE A 324 -11.03 11.88 8.86
C PHE A 324 -11.77 10.64 8.39
N ILE A 325 -12.11 9.75 9.32
CA ILE A 325 -12.60 8.41 8.99
C ILE A 325 -14.11 8.37 9.06
N ARG A 326 -14.70 8.80 10.18
CA ARG A 326 -16.16 8.81 10.34
C ARG A 326 -16.65 9.72 11.46
N GLU A 327 -17.91 10.13 11.30
CA GLU A 327 -18.73 10.77 12.32
C GLU A 327 -19.99 9.94 12.52
N ASP A 328 -20.26 9.54 13.76
CA ASP A 328 -21.46 8.75 14.08
C ASP A 328 -21.82 8.87 15.58
N VAL A 329 -22.84 8.16 16.07
CA VAL A 329 -23.36 8.24 17.43
C VAL A 329 -23.31 6.87 18.10
N LEU A 330 -22.60 6.79 19.22
CA LEU A 330 -22.49 5.60 20.06
C LEU A 330 -23.13 5.83 21.44
N GLN A 331 -23.52 4.73 22.10
CA GLN A 331 -24.07 4.77 23.46
C GLN A 331 -23.01 4.38 24.49
N LYS A 332 -22.62 5.31 25.37
CA LYS A 332 -21.69 5.03 26.47
C LYS A 332 -22.42 4.47 27.68
N VAL A 333 -21.91 3.36 28.23
CA VAL A 333 -22.35 2.80 29.52
C VAL A 333 -21.77 3.65 30.66
N SER A 334 -22.64 4.26 31.47
CA SER A 334 -22.24 5.04 32.65
C SER A 334 -22.07 4.15 33.89
N SER A 335 -21.45 4.69 34.96
CA SER A 335 -21.18 4.04 36.26
C SER A 335 -22.43 3.47 37.00
N GLY A 336 -23.62 3.58 36.42
CA GLY A 336 -24.86 2.97 36.90
C GLY A 336 -25.63 2.21 35.81
N LYS A 337 -24.93 1.61 34.84
CA LYS A 337 -25.47 0.89 33.66
C LYS A 337 -26.42 1.70 32.76
N ARG A 338 -26.55 3.01 32.97
CA ARG A 338 -27.34 3.90 32.11
C ARG A 338 -26.59 4.19 30.82
N LEU A 339 -27.27 4.00 29.70
CA LEU A 339 -26.78 4.36 28.37
C LEU A 339 -26.93 5.85 28.14
N THR A 340 -25.85 6.49 27.66
CA THR A 340 -25.85 7.91 27.30
C THR A 340 -25.24 8.10 25.93
N GLU A 341 -25.94 8.81 25.05
CA GLU A 341 -25.46 9.05 23.69
C GLU A 341 -24.23 9.96 23.67
N ARG A 342 -23.29 9.63 22.77
CA ARG A 342 -22.10 10.41 22.46
C ARG A 342 -21.99 10.53 20.95
N ARG A 343 -21.81 11.76 20.46
CA ARG A 343 -21.36 12.00 19.09
C ARG A 343 -19.87 11.69 19.06
N VAL A 344 -19.46 10.82 18.14
CA VAL A 344 -18.08 10.35 18.04
C VAL A 344 -17.49 10.83 16.72
N PHE A 345 -16.31 11.43 16.81
CA PHE A 345 -15.49 11.82 15.67
C PHE A 345 -14.23 10.97 15.69
N LEU A 346 -14.01 10.20 14.61
CA LEU A 346 -12.86 9.32 14.47
C LEU A 346 -11.95 9.83 13.34
N PHE A 347 -10.70 10.05 13.71
CA PHE A 347 -9.56 10.31 12.83
C PHE A 347 -8.60 9.11 12.89
N ASP A 348 -7.62 9.08 11.99
CA ASP A 348 -6.58 8.04 11.94
C ASP A 348 -5.82 7.86 13.26
N GLY A 349 -5.46 8.94 13.96
CA GLY A 349 -4.75 8.87 15.25
C GLY A 349 -5.58 9.23 16.48
N LEU A 350 -6.82 9.71 16.31
CA LEU A 350 -7.59 10.34 17.40
C LEU A 350 -9.08 9.97 17.36
N MET A 351 -9.64 9.68 18.52
CA MET A 351 -11.08 9.50 18.71
C MET A 351 -11.61 10.45 19.79
N ILE A 352 -12.67 11.18 19.47
CA ILE A 352 -13.25 12.21 20.33
C ILE A 352 -14.71 11.88 20.60
N LEU A 353 -15.13 11.87 21.87
CA LEU A 353 -16.51 11.68 22.28
C LEU A 353 -17.08 12.98 22.85
N CYS A 354 -18.17 13.41 22.24
CA CYS A 354 -18.84 14.66 22.53
C CYS A 354 -20.26 14.41 23.07
N LYS A 355 -20.68 15.22 24.04
CA LYS A 355 -22.08 15.27 24.48
C LYS A 355 -22.80 16.44 23.79
N PRO A 356 -24.01 16.26 23.23
CA PRO A 356 -24.80 17.37 22.72
C PRO A 356 -25.11 18.38 23.83
N THR A 357 -24.88 19.67 23.57
CA THR A 357 -25.23 20.74 24.51
C THR A 357 -26.68 21.15 24.26
N GLN A 358 -27.57 20.93 25.23
CA GLN A 358 -28.91 21.52 25.18
C GLN A 358 -28.78 23.02 25.42
N ARG A 359 -29.17 23.85 24.44
CA ARG A 359 -29.18 25.31 24.57
C ARG A 359 -30.00 25.71 25.80
N ARG A 360 -29.32 26.08 26.89
CA ARG A 360 -29.90 26.95 27.91
C ARG A 360 -29.31 28.33 27.70
N GLN A 361 -30.20 29.29 27.41
CA GLN A 361 -29.91 30.72 27.47
C GLN A 361 -29.40 31.03 28.88
N SER A 362 -28.08 31.13 29.08
CA SER A 362 -27.45 31.88 30.18
C SER A 362 -25.94 31.63 30.23
N SER A 363 -25.17 32.64 29.81
CA SER A 363 -24.13 33.32 30.61
C SER A 363 -23.07 33.93 29.71
N VAL A 364 -22.61 35.11 30.12
CA VAL A 364 -21.92 36.15 29.35
C VAL A 364 -20.43 35.83 29.10
N HIS A 365 -20.00 34.56 29.23
CA HIS A 365 -18.58 34.18 29.19
C HIS A 365 -18.31 32.92 28.38
N THR A 366 -18.63 32.94 27.08
CA THR A 366 -18.14 31.92 26.14
C THR A 366 -17.53 32.61 24.92
N ASN A 367 -16.25 32.35 24.65
CA ASN A 367 -15.50 32.89 23.51
C ASN A 367 -16.02 32.41 22.14
N HIS A 368 -16.98 31.47 22.09
CA HIS A 368 -17.52 30.92 20.83
C HIS A 368 -19.06 30.83 20.83
N PRO A 369 -19.77 31.67 20.06
CA PRO A 369 -21.24 31.69 19.99
C PRO A 369 -21.88 30.50 19.24
N GLU A 370 -21.08 29.65 18.58
CA GLU A 370 -21.55 28.52 17.76
C GLU A 370 -21.42 27.14 18.42
N CYS A 371 -21.05 27.09 19.70
CA CYS A 371 -20.74 25.83 20.37
C CYS A 371 -21.98 24.91 20.51
N ARG A 372 -21.93 23.71 19.92
CA ARG A 372 -23.03 22.72 19.86
C ARG A 372 -22.78 21.47 20.69
N PHE A 373 -21.52 21.19 20.97
CA PHE A 373 -21.08 19.96 21.62
C PHE A 373 -20.15 20.29 22.78
N LYS A 374 -20.07 19.40 23.76
CA LYS A 374 -19.07 19.47 24.84
C LYS A 374 -18.18 18.24 24.79
N GLU A 375 -16.87 18.45 24.64
CA GLU A 375 -15.89 17.36 24.71
C GLU A 375 -15.99 16.67 26.07
N LYS A 376 -16.01 15.33 26.06
CA LYS A 376 -16.08 14.51 27.27
C LYS A 376 -14.87 13.60 27.42
N GLU A 377 -14.51 12.91 26.35
CA GLU A 377 -13.38 12.00 26.33
C GLU A 377 -12.63 12.15 25.01
N ARG A 378 -11.31 11.96 25.09
CA ARG A 378 -10.38 11.99 23.97
C ARG A 378 -9.42 10.81 24.12
N PHE A 379 -9.26 10.05 23.04
CA PHE A 379 -8.40 8.88 23.02
C PHE A 379 -7.47 8.94 21.82
N PHE A 380 -6.17 8.84 22.07
CA PHE A 380 -5.21 8.57 21.02
C PHE A 380 -5.28 7.08 20.68
N ILE A 381 -5.57 6.74 19.43
CA ILE A 381 -5.81 5.35 19.00
C ILE A 381 -4.61 4.44 19.33
N ARG A 382 -3.39 4.96 19.22
CA ARG A 382 -2.15 4.27 19.60
C ARG A 382 -2.04 3.94 21.10
N LYS A 383 -2.67 4.72 21.99
CA LYS A 383 -2.56 4.56 23.46
C LYS A 383 -3.72 3.76 24.06
N VAL A 384 -4.57 3.17 23.24
CA VAL A 384 -5.69 2.34 23.69
C VAL A 384 -5.52 0.90 23.26
N GLU A 385 -6.14 0.02 24.04
CA GLU A 385 -6.45 -1.35 23.68
C GLU A 385 -7.95 -1.47 23.45
N ILE A 386 -8.33 -2.24 22.43
CA ILE A 386 -9.73 -2.47 22.07
C ILE A 386 -10.09 -3.88 22.53
N ILE A 387 -11.17 -3.99 23.28
CA ILE A 387 -11.70 -5.27 23.77
C ILE A 387 -13.11 -5.47 23.23
N ASP A 388 -13.33 -6.63 22.62
CA ASP A 388 -14.65 -7.04 22.14
C ASP A 388 -15.45 -7.69 23.29
N HIS A 389 -16.68 -7.24 23.51
CA HIS A 389 -17.61 -7.84 24.49
C HIS A 389 -18.66 -8.70 23.78
N ALA A 390 -18.86 -9.92 24.30
CA ALA A 390 -19.95 -10.77 23.85
C ALA A 390 -21.31 -10.24 24.32
N ASP A 391 -22.36 -10.51 23.54
CA ASP A 391 -23.70 -10.08 23.90
C ASP A 391 -24.20 -10.83 25.14
N THR A 392 -24.79 -10.08 26.07
CA THR A 392 -25.45 -10.54 27.29
C THR A 392 -26.87 -9.99 27.37
N GLU A 393 -27.64 -10.36 28.38
CA GLU A 393 -28.99 -9.80 28.59
C GLU A 393 -28.97 -8.29 28.84
N GLU A 394 -27.91 -7.78 29.45
CA GLU A 394 -27.77 -6.37 29.84
C GLU A 394 -26.98 -5.53 28.84
N LEU A 395 -26.02 -6.14 28.13
CA LEU A 395 -25.07 -5.45 27.26
C LEU A 395 -25.01 -6.13 25.90
N LYS A 396 -25.43 -5.41 24.85
CA LYS A 396 -25.43 -5.91 23.46
C LYS A 396 -24.64 -4.98 22.55
N TYR A 397 -24.00 -5.56 21.54
CA TYR A 397 -23.23 -4.86 20.52
C TYR A 397 -22.18 -3.92 21.11
N ALA A 398 -21.55 -4.36 22.20
CA ALA A 398 -20.61 -3.54 22.95
C ALA A 398 -19.15 -3.87 22.66
N PHE A 399 -18.31 -2.87 22.78
CA PHE A 399 -16.86 -2.98 22.84
C PHE A 399 -16.31 -1.99 23.86
N GLU A 400 -15.09 -2.22 24.31
CA GLU A 400 -14.45 -1.42 25.34
C GLU A 400 -13.15 -0.81 24.81
N ILE A 401 -12.94 0.45 25.17
CA ILE A 401 -11.71 1.19 24.92
C ILE A 401 -10.98 1.30 26.25
N CYS A 402 -9.83 0.65 26.32
CA CYS A 402 -8.95 0.60 27.49
C CYS A 402 -7.73 1.49 27.25
N PRO A 403 -7.78 2.77 27.65
CA PRO A 403 -6.58 3.61 27.71
C PRO A 403 -5.67 3.18 28.86
N ARG A 404 -4.37 3.46 28.76
CA ARG A 404 -3.40 3.04 29.78
C ARG A 404 -3.52 3.77 31.13
N VAL A 405 -3.88 5.05 31.09
CA VAL A 405 -3.86 5.95 32.27
C VAL A 405 -5.27 6.24 32.79
N HIS A 406 -6.26 6.23 31.90
CA HIS A 406 -7.65 6.60 32.22
C HIS A 406 -8.52 5.36 32.47
N PRO A 407 -9.68 5.49 33.12
CA PRO A 407 -10.63 4.39 33.22
C PRO A 407 -11.09 3.97 31.82
N SER A 408 -11.31 2.66 31.66
CA SER A 408 -11.89 2.11 30.43
C SER A 408 -13.32 2.59 30.23
N ILE A 409 -13.74 2.64 28.97
CA ILE A 409 -15.11 3.00 28.60
C ILE A 409 -15.73 1.91 27.74
N ILE A 410 -16.99 1.60 28.03
CA ILE A 410 -17.79 0.65 27.25
C ILE A 410 -18.74 1.44 26.36
N LEU A 411 -18.72 1.13 25.07
CA LEU A 411 -19.54 1.74 24.02
C LEU A 411 -20.40 0.67 23.36
N CYS A 412 -21.67 1.00 23.12
CA CYS A 412 -22.63 0.14 22.44
C CYS A 412 -23.05 0.74 21.10
N CYS A 413 -23.12 -0.12 20.09
CA CYS A 413 -23.62 0.18 18.75
C CYS A 413 -25.12 -0.12 18.62
N LYS A 414 -25.73 0.32 17.52
CA LYS A 414 -27.17 0.10 17.27
C LYS A 414 -27.51 -1.34 16.87
N GLY A 415 -26.54 -2.06 16.33
CA GLY A 415 -26.70 -3.44 15.86
C GLY A 415 -25.37 -4.10 15.54
N THR A 416 -25.45 -5.36 15.11
CA THR A 416 -24.27 -6.18 14.78
C THR A 416 -23.44 -5.58 13.64
N ASP A 417 -24.07 -5.15 12.55
CA ASP A 417 -23.36 -4.58 11.39
C ASP A 417 -22.67 -3.26 11.73
N ASP A 418 -23.33 -2.43 12.55
CA ASP A 418 -22.78 -1.18 13.06
C ASP A 418 -21.54 -1.45 13.96
N LYS A 419 -21.65 -2.42 14.89
CA LYS A 419 -20.49 -2.89 15.68
C LYS A 419 -19.38 -3.42 14.80
N ASN A 420 -19.69 -4.22 13.78
CA ASN A 420 -18.69 -4.78 12.88
C ASN A 420 -17.93 -3.67 12.13
N SER A 421 -18.65 -2.67 11.64
CA SER A 421 -18.08 -1.51 10.95
C SER A 421 -17.17 -0.71 11.89
N TRP A 422 -17.64 -0.38 13.09
CA TRP A 422 -16.84 0.35 14.10
C TRP A 422 -15.59 -0.43 14.53
N MET A 423 -15.73 -1.73 14.80
CA MET A 423 -14.62 -2.58 15.17
C MET A 423 -13.63 -2.75 14.01
N ALA A 424 -14.07 -2.82 12.76
CA ALA A 424 -13.18 -2.89 11.60
C ALA A 424 -12.26 -1.67 11.53
N ASP A 425 -12.82 -0.46 11.64
CA ASP A 425 -12.05 0.79 11.59
C ASP A 425 -11.08 0.90 12.79
N LEU A 426 -11.59 0.69 14.01
CA LEU A 426 -10.77 0.82 15.23
C LEU A 426 -9.63 -0.21 15.26
N VAL A 427 -9.92 -1.48 14.91
CA VAL A 427 -8.92 -2.55 14.88
C VAL A 427 -7.92 -2.30 13.75
N MET A 428 -8.36 -1.86 12.58
CA MET A 428 -7.46 -1.47 11.49
C MET A 428 -6.48 -0.42 11.99
N LEU A 429 -6.96 0.69 12.55
CA LEU A 429 -6.10 1.79 13.00
C LEU A 429 -5.14 1.35 14.11
N ASN A 430 -5.61 0.57 15.08
CA ASN A 430 -4.79 0.12 16.20
C ASN A 430 -3.71 -0.89 15.78
N ASN A 431 -4.02 -1.76 14.80
CA ASN A 431 -3.13 -2.86 14.40
C ASN A 431 -2.37 -2.61 13.09
N ARG A 432 -2.63 -1.50 12.37
CA ARG A 432 -2.05 -1.21 11.05
C ARG A 432 -0.55 -1.39 11.03
N ALA A 433 0.17 -0.69 11.90
CA ALA A 433 1.63 -0.72 11.90
C ALA A 433 2.20 -2.12 12.20
N MET A 434 1.51 -2.92 13.02
CA MET A 434 1.90 -4.31 13.28
C MET A 434 1.71 -5.18 12.04
N LEU A 435 0.55 -5.09 11.38
CA LEU A 435 0.25 -5.87 10.18
C LEU A 435 1.18 -5.51 9.01
N GLU A 436 1.46 -4.21 8.83
CA GLU A 436 2.39 -3.73 7.79
C GLU A 436 3.82 -4.27 8.01
N ARG A 437 4.31 -4.27 9.26
CA ARG A 437 5.62 -4.87 9.58
C ARG A 437 5.64 -6.37 9.32
N ILE A 438 4.57 -7.10 9.67
CA ILE A 438 4.46 -8.53 9.37
C ILE A 438 4.50 -8.76 7.85
N LEU A 439 3.74 -8.00 7.08
CA LEU A 439 3.74 -8.10 5.63
C LEU A 439 5.14 -7.83 5.06
N ASP A 440 5.77 -6.74 5.47
CA ASP A 440 7.10 -6.37 5.04
C ASP A 440 8.17 -7.41 5.38
N SER A 441 8.06 -8.04 6.55
CA SER A 441 8.92 -9.16 6.95
C SER A 441 8.72 -10.37 6.04
N ILE A 442 7.46 -10.70 5.72
CA ILE A 442 7.14 -11.84 4.85
C ILE A 442 7.68 -11.60 3.43
N LEU A 443 7.47 -10.41 2.87
CA LEU A 443 7.96 -10.06 1.53
C LEU A 443 9.49 -10.10 1.48
N SER A 444 10.17 -9.56 2.48
CA SER A 444 11.64 -9.62 2.57
C SER A 444 12.15 -11.06 2.72
N ASP A 445 11.46 -11.91 3.48
CA ASP A 445 11.81 -13.33 3.60
C ASP A 445 11.62 -14.09 2.28
N ILE A 446 10.57 -13.78 1.51
CA ILE A 446 10.36 -14.35 0.17
C ILE A 446 11.51 -13.92 -0.75
N GLU A 447 11.86 -12.63 -0.72
CA GLU A 447 12.96 -12.11 -1.54
C GLU A 447 14.29 -12.76 -1.21
N ARG A 448 14.56 -13.00 0.09
CA ARG A 448 15.77 -13.67 0.57
C ARG A 448 15.82 -15.15 0.19
N LYS A 449 14.68 -15.85 0.20
CA LYS A 449 14.58 -17.27 -0.17
C LYS A 449 14.77 -17.50 -1.66
N HIS A 450 14.34 -16.55 -2.48
CA HIS A 450 14.35 -16.65 -3.93
C HIS A 450 15.18 -15.52 -4.56
N PRO A 451 16.49 -15.41 -4.28
CA PRO A 451 17.30 -14.32 -4.82
C PRO A 451 17.39 -14.41 -6.34
N LEU A 452 17.31 -13.26 -7.02
CA LEU A 452 17.54 -13.19 -8.46
C LEU A 452 18.99 -13.56 -8.76
N ARG A 453 19.20 -14.66 -9.49
CA ARG A 453 20.53 -15.10 -9.95
C ARG A 453 20.68 -14.74 -11.43
N LEU A 454 21.81 -14.14 -11.78
CA LEU A 454 22.13 -13.83 -13.16
C LEU A 454 22.88 -15.01 -13.82
N PRO A 455 22.78 -15.18 -15.14
CA PRO A 455 23.55 -16.20 -15.86
C PRO A 455 25.06 -16.04 -15.66
N SER A 456 25.82 -17.13 -15.82
CA SER A 456 27.28 -17.03 -15.89
C SER A 456 27.74 -16.18 -17.08
N PRO A 457 28.78 -15.34 -16.93
CA PRO A 457 29.36 -14.57 -18.04
C PRO A 457 29.82 -15.44 -19.23
N ASP A 458 30.15 -16.71 -18.98
CA ASP A 458 30.56 -17.68 -20.00
C ASP A 458 29.44 -18.00 -21.00
N ILE A 459 28.20 -18.10 -20.49
CA ILE A 459 27.01 -18.37 -21.30
C ILE A 459 26.34 -17.07 -21.77
N TYR A 460 26.54 -15.96 -21.05
CA TYR A 460 25.90 -14.69 -21.35
C TYR A 460 26.77 -13.50 -20.92
N LYS A 461 27.50 -12.93 -21.89
CA LYS A 461 28.51 -11.89 -21.65
C LYS A 461 28.01 -10.62 -20.96
N PHE A 462 26.72 -10.28 -21.09
CA PHE A 462 26.13 -9.10 -20.44
C PHE A 462 25.86 -9.31 -18.94
N ALA A 463 26.18 -10.48 -18.38
CA ALA A 463 26.10 -10.75 -16.95
C ALA A 463 27.46 -10.62 -16.23
N GLU A 464 28.51 -10.19 -16.93
CA GLU A 464 29.80 -9.86 -16.30
C GLU A 464 29.58 -8.81 -15.19
N PRO A 465 30.08 -9.02 -13.95
CA PRO A 465 29.93 -8.03 -12.88
C PRO A 465 30.58 -6.68 -13.24
N ASP A 466 30.03 -5.59 -12.70
CA ASP A 466 30.66 -4.27 -12.85
C ASP A 466 32.03 -4.22 -12.14
N SER A 467 33.01 -3.63 -12.80
CA SER A 467 34.35 -3.37 -12.26
C SER A 467 34.87 -2.04 -12.79
N THR A 468 35.93 -1.51 -12.16
CA THR A 468 36.61 -0.30 -12.62
C THR A 468 37.16 -0.41 -14.05
N ASP A 469 37.37 -1.63 -14.53
CA ASP A 469 37.96 -1.91 -15.83
C ASP A 469 36.90 -1.95 -16.95
N ASN A 470 35.63 -2.22 -16.62
CA ASN A 470 34.57 -2.40 -17.61
C ASN A 470 33.50 -1.29 -17.61
N ILE A 471 33.32 -0.55 -16.50
CA ILE A 471 32.39 0.58 -16.41
C ILE A 471 32.85 1.63 -15.39
N VAL A 472 32.72 2.91 -15.76
CA VAL A 472 32.98 4.07 -14.90
C VAL A 472 31.68 4.86 -14.73
N LEU A 473 31.16 4.86 -13.51
CA LEU A 473 29.92 5.55 -13.13
C LEU A 473 30.24 6.81 -12.31
N GLU A 474 29.47 7.87 -12.55
CA GLU A 474 29.43 9.07 -11.74
C GLU A 474 28.08 9.17 -11.03
N GLN A 475 28.14 9.31 -9.71
CA GLN A 475 26.96 9.44 -8.87
C GLN A 475 26.44 10.87 -8.98
N ARG A 476 25.14 11.04 -9.27
CA ARG A 476 24.52 12.36 -9.25
C ARG A 476 24.25 12.80 -7.82
N GLU A 477 24.39 14.09 -7.54
CA GLU A 477 24.13 14.69 -6.22
C GLU A 477 22.71 14.39 -5.68
N ASN A 478 21.75 14.11 -6.57
CA ASN A 478 20.33 13.89 -6.23
C ASN A 478 19.94 12.42 -6.06
N GLY A 479 20.89 11.47 -6.05
CA GLY A 479 20.59 10.03 -5.88
C GLY A 479 19.83 9.37 -7.04
N GLY A 480 19.77 10.01 -8.21
CA GLY A 480 19.13 9.48 -9.42
C GLY A 480 19.96 8.44 -10.17
N VAL A 481 19.48 8.01 -11.35
CA VAL A 481 20.17 7.05 -12.23
C VAL A 481 21.65 7.44 -12.44
N PRO A 482 22.61 6.51 -12.19
CA PRO A 482 24.04 6.79 -12.32
C PRO A 482 24.41 7.26 -13.73
N LEU A 483 25.26 8.29 -13.84
CA LEU A 483 25.76 8.75 -15.14
C LEU A 483 26.93 7.87 -15.58
N ILE A 484 26.91 7.39 -16.83
CA ILE A 484 28.01 6.59 -17.38
C ILE A 484 29.05 7.54 -17.99
N LYS A 485 30.27 7.56 -17.43
CA LYS A 485 31.39 8.33 -17.99
C LYS A 485 32.10 7.58 -19.12
N GLY A 486 32.21 6.26 -18.99
CA GLY A 486 32.83 5.39 -19.97
C GLY A 486 32.56 3.93 -19.62
N ALA A 487 32.42 3.08 -20.64
CA ALA A 487 32.20 1.65 -20.45
C ALA A 487 32.59 0.88 -21.71
N THR A 488 32.78 -0.43 -21.58
CA THR A 488 32.91 -1.32 -22.75
C THR A 488 31.59 -1.36 -23.53
N LEU A 489 31.64 -1.76 -24.82
CA LEU A 489 30.44 -1.84 -25.65
C LEU A 489 29.38 -2.80 -25.06
N TYR A 490 29.81 -3.93 -24.46
CA TYR A 490 28.90 -4.84 -23.75
C TYR A 490 28.20 -4.16 -22.58
N LYS A 491 28.94 -3.39 -21.76
CA LYS A 491 28.38 -2.64 -20.63
C LYS A 491 27.48 -1.49 -21.05
N LEU A 492 27.78 -0.82 -22.17
CA LEU A 492 26.88 0.19 -22.74
C LEU A 492 25.54 -0.44 -23.16
N VAL A 493 25.56 -1.57 -23.88
CA VAL A 493 24.33 -2.28 -24.29
C VAL A 493 23.58 -2.86 -23.09
N GLU A 494 24.30 -3.35 -22.06
CA GLU A 494 23.70 -3.78 -20.80
C GLU A 494 22.96 -2.62 -20.12
N ARG A 495 23.58 -1.44 -20.00
CA ARG A 495 22.94 -0.26 -19.38
C ARG A 495 21.85 0.36 -20.23
N LEU A 496 21.95 0.24 -21.55
CA LEU A 496 20.92 0.65 -22.50
C LEU A 496 19.62 -0.13 -22.28
N THR A 497 19.75 -1.37 -21.80
CA THR A 497 18.65 -2.31 -21.57
C THR A 497 18.78 -2.92 -20.16
N TYR A 498 19.11 -2.07 -19.18
CA TYR A 498 19.33 -2.52 -17.81
C TYR A 498 18.02 -3.10 -17.26
N HIS A 499 18.04 -4.02 -16.30
CA HIS A 499 16.81 -4.68 -15.82
C HIS A 499 16.15 -3.94 -14.65
N ILE A 500 16.93 -3.20 -13.86
CA ILE A 500 16.45 -2.52 -12.64
C ILE A 500 15.75 -1.20 -12.95
N TYR A 501 16.26 -0.43 -13.92
CA TYR A 501 15.75 0.89 -14.27
C TYR A 501 15.94 1.17 -15.76
N ALA A 502 15.12 2.06 -16.31
CA ALA A 502 15.26 2.59 -17.65
C ALA A 502 15.90 4.00 -17.63
N ASP A 503 16.65 4.33 -18.68
CA ASP A 503 17.15 5.68 -18.92
C ASP A 503 16.86 6.12 -20.37
N PRO A 504 15.68 6.73 -20.61
CA PRO A 504 15.31 7.22 -21.93
C PRO A 504 16.30 8.24 -22.52
N LYS A 505 16.97 9.03 -21.66
CA LYS A 505 17.98 10.01 -22.11
C LYS A 505 19.22 9.29 -22.61
N PHE A 506 19.63 8.23 -21.94
CA PHE A 506 20.73 7.39 -22.41
C PHE A 506 20.41 6.71 -23.73
N VAL A 507 19.19 6.17 -23.91
CA VAL A 507 18.76 5.56 -25.19
C VAL A 507 18.93 6.52 -26.37
N ARG A 508 18.40 7.74 -26.25
CA ARG A 508 18.51 8.77 -27.28
C ARG A 508 19.96 9.16 -27.57
N THR A 509 20.73 9.39 -26.50
CA THR A 509 22.14 9.79 -26.61
C THR A 509 22.96 8.70 -27.31
N PHE A 510 22.75 7.44 -26.91
CA PHE A 510 23.41 6.29 -27.50
C PHE A 510 23.06 6.15 -28.99
N LEU A 511 21.77 6.08 -29.35
CA LEU A 511 21.35 5.89 -30.75
C LEU A 511 21.76 7.06 -31.68
N THR A 512 21.94 8.26 -31.11
CA THR A 512 22.47 9.41 -31.85
C THR A 512 23.98 9.29 -32.11
N THR A 513 24.75 8.73 -31.17
CA THR A 513 26.23 8.85 -31.16
C THR A 513 27.00 7.54 -31.37
N TYR A 514 26.34 6.37 -31.31
CA TYR A 514 27.01 5.07 -31.29
C TYR A 514 27.89 4.78 -32.52
N ARG A 515 27.53 5.36 -33.68
CA ARG A 515 28.26 5.20 -34.95
C ARG A 515 29.74 5.63 -34.88
N SER A 516 30.10 6.43 -33.88
CA SER A 516 31.49 6.82 -33.64
C SER A 516 32.37 5.69 -33.08
N PHE A 517 31.77 4.65 -32.49
CA PHE A 517 32.49 3.56 -31.81
C PHE A 517 31.93 2.15 -32.06
N CYS A 518 30.80 2.01 -32.77
CA CYS A 518 30.16 0.73 -33.08
C CYS A 518 29.43 0.80 -34.43
N ALA A 519 29.53 -0.25 -35.24
CA ALA A 519 28.83 -0.33 -36.53
C ALA A 519 27.34 -0.74 -36.35
N PRO A 520 26.41 -0.29 -37.22
CA PRO A 520 24.99 -0.68 -37.14
C PRO A 520 24.78 -2.20 -37.06
N ASN A 521 25.44 -2.97 -37.94
CA ASN A 521 25.34 -4.43 -37.94
C ASN A 521 25.85 -5.06 -36.63
N GLU A 522 26.89 -4.50 -36.03
CA GLU A 522 27.44 -4.96 -34.76
C GLU A 522 26.47 -4.68 -33.61
N LEU A 523 25.89 -3.47 -33.56
CA LEU A 523 24.88 -3.10 -32.57
C LEU A 523 23.66 -4.03 -32.66
N LEU A 524 23.14 -4.29 -33.86
CA LEU A 524 22.00 -5.19 -34.04
C LEU A 524 22.32 -6.60 -33.54
N GLN A 525 23.50 -7.14 -33.84
CA GLN A 525 23.93 -8.44 -33.32
C GLN A 525 24.04 -8.46 -31.79
N LEU A 526 24.52 -7.39 -31.18
CA LEU A 526 24.60 -7.27 -29.72
C LEU A 526 23.21 -7.20 -29.08
N LEU A 527 22.27 -6.45 -29.67
CA LEU A 527 20.88 -6.39 -29.21
C LEU A 527 20.17 -7.73 -29.34
N ILE A 528 20.39 -8.48 -30.43
CA ILE A 528 19.86 -9.84 -30.59
C ILE A 528 20.43 -10.77 -29.51
N LYS A 529 21.75 -10.74 -29.26
CA LYS A 529 22.37 -11.52 -28.19
C LYS A 529 21.86 -11.10 -26.80
N ARG A 530 21.60 -9.80 -26.60
CA ARG A 530 21.02 -9.28 -25.35
C ARG A 530 19.60 -9.80 -25.15
N PHE A 531 18.79 -9.86 -26.21
CA PHE A 531 17.42 -10.38 -26.19
C PHE A 531 17.34 -11.89 -25.89
N GLN A 532 18.32 -12.65 -26.40
CA GLN A 532 18.43 -14.10 -26.21
C GLN A 532 19.04 -14.45 -24.84
N ILE A 533 18.27 -14.20 -23.79
CA ILE A 533 18.64 -14.50 -22.41
C ILE A 533 18.56 -16.03 -22.19
N PRO A 534 19.56 -16.66 -21.52
CA PRO A 534 19.53 -18.09 -21.23
C PRO A 534 18.29 -18.52 -20.44
N ASP A 535 17.82 -19.74 -20.70
CA ASP A 535 16.69 -20.31 -19.96
C ASP A 535 17.03 -20.46 -18.46
N PRO A 536 16.08 -20.20 -17.54
CA PRO A 536 16.30 -20.34 -16.09
C PRO A 536 16.91 -21.69 -15.69
N SER A 537 16.63 -22.79 -16.42
CA SER A 537 17.21 -24.11 -16.16
C SER A 537 18.74 -24.16 -16.30
N LEU A 538 19.34 -23.24 -17.06
CA LEU A 538 20.79 -23.09 -17.22
C LEU A 538 21.42 -22.17 -16.15
N VAL A 539 20.60 -21.40 -15.44
CA VAL A 539 21.02 -20.42 -14.43
C VAL A 539 20.89 -20.98 -13.02
N TYR A 540 19.79 -21.71 -12.78
CA TYR A 540 19.51 -22.37 -11.51
C TYR A 540 19.84 -23.85 -11.67
N GLU A 541 20.92 -24.30 -11.03
CA GLU A 541 21.35 -25.71 -11.03
C GLU A 541 20.19 -26.66 -10.67
N GLN A 542 20.06 -27.75 -11.43
CA GLN A 542 19.22 -28.89 -11.03
C GLN A 542 20.02 -29.70 -10.01
N ASP A 543 19.76 -29.50 -8.71
CA ASP A 543 20.08 -30.54 -7.74
C ASP A 543 19.22 -31.77 -8.07
N ASN A 544 19.81 -32.73 -8.78
CA ASN A 544 19.17 -33.97 -9.25
C ASN A 544 18.75 -34.94 -8.12
N SER A 545 18.64 -34.49 -6.87
CA SER A 545 18.03 -35.26 -5.79
C SER A 545 16.51 -35.11 -5.85
N ASP A 546 15.90 -35.95 -6.68
CA ASP A 546 14.51 -35.90 -7.13
C ASP A 546 13.46 -36.32 -6.07
N THR A 547 13.57 -35.86 -4.82
CA THR A 547 12.77 -36.40 -3.70
C THR A 547 11.83 -35.44 -2.97
N ASP A 548 11.85 -34.12 -3.21
CA ASP A 548 10.98 -33.22 -2.42
C ASP A 548 10.09 -32.29 -3.25
N LYS A 549 8.75 -32.40 -3.06
CA LYS A 549 7.75 -31.49 -3.64
C LYS A 549 8.03 -30.02 -3.27
N MET A 550 8.68 -29.80 -2.12
CA MET A 550 9.05 -28.48 -1.62
C MET A 550 10.17 -27.82 -2.45
N GLN A 551 11.14 -28.60 -2.96
CA GLN A 551 12.20 -28.09 -3.85
C GLN A 551 11.63 -27.72 -5.23
N LYS A 552 10.71 -28.52 -5.77
CA LYS A 552 10.06 -28.23 -7.08
C LYS A 552 9.25 -26.93 -7.04
N ASN A 553 8.56 -26.65 -5.93
CA ASN A 553 7.86 -25.39 -5.74
C ASN A 553 8.82 -24.20 -5.61
N SER A 554 9.94 -24.37 -4.88
CA SER A 554 10.97 -23.33 -4.76
C SER A 554 11.56 -22.94 -6.12
N GLN A 555 11.94 -23.94 -6.92
CA GLN A 555 12.51 -23.74 -8.26
C GLN A 555 11.53 -23.04 -9.21
N ARG A 556 10.24 -23.36 -9.13
CA ARG A 556 9.21 -22.68 -9.93
C ARG A 556 9.11 -21.20 -9.59
N GLU A 557 9.21 -20.83 -8.31
CA GLU A 557 9.20 -19.44 -7.86
C GLU A 557 10.48 -18.70 -8.29
N ASP A 558 11.65 -19.34 -8.20
CA ASP A 558 12.91 -18.80 -8.71
C ASP A 558 12.84 -18.48 -10.21
N TRP A 559 12.29 -19.41 -11.01
CA TRP A 559 12.14 -19.24 -12.45
C TRP A 559 11.14 -18.14 -12.81
N LYS A 560 10.01 -18.07 -12.09
CA LYS A 560 9.04 -16.98 -12.27
C LYS A 560 9.69 -15.64 -11.99
N ARG A 561 10.45 -15.53 -10.89
CA ARG A 561 11.15 -14.30 -10.52
C ARG A 561 12.19 -13.91 -11.56
N TYR A 562 13.00 -14.86 -12.02
CA TYR A 562 13.99 -14.61 -13.08
C TYR A 562 13.35 -14.08 -14.36
N ARG A 563 12.25 -14.70 -14.80
CA ARG A 563 11.53 -14.24 -15.99
C ARG A 563 10.94 -12.83 -15.79
N LYS A 564 10.34 -12.58 -14.63
CA LYS A 564 9.63 -11.32 -14.33
C LYS A 564 10.57 -10.15 -14.06
N GLU A 565 11.61 -10.34 -13.26
CA GLU A 565 12.50 -9.25 -12.81
C GLU A 565 13.72 -9.07 -13.71
N TYR A 566 14.09 -10.06 -14.53
CA TYR A 566 15.24 -9.96 -15.44
C TYR A 566 14.84 -10.09 -16.91
N CYS A 567 14.22 -11.20 -17.32
CA CYS A 567 14.01 -11.44 -18.75
C CYS A 567 13.07 -10.43 -19.39
N GLN A 568 11.88 -10.23 -18.81
CA GLN A 568 10.85 -9.34 -19.34
C GLN A 568 11.36 -7.90 -19.48
N PRO A 569 11.93 -7.24 -18.44
CA PRO A 569 12.43 -5.87 -18.57
C PRO A 569 13.54 -5.72 -19.61
N VAL A 570 14.47 -6.67 -19.68
CA VAL A 570 15.57 -6.61 -20.65
C VAL A 570 15.06 -6.75 -22.08
N GLN A 571 14.22 -7.77 -22.33
CA GLN A 571 13.67 -8.03 -23.66
C GLN A 571 12.79 -6.88 -24.12
N PHE A 572 11.92 -6.37 -23.24
CA PHE A 572 11.09 -5.20 -23.49
C PHE A 572 11.94 -3.98 -23.86
N ARG A 573 12.98 -3.68 -23.08
CA ARG A 573 13.88 -2.55 -23.35
C ARG A 573 14.68 -2.72 -24.65
N VAL A 574 15.08 -3.94 -25.00
CA VAL A 574 15.70 -4.20 -26.32
C VAL A 574 14.71 -3.86 -27.45
N LEU A 575 13.46 -4.30 -27.35
CA LEU A 575 12.43 -3.98 -28.34
C LEU A 575 12.16 -2.47 -28.40
N ASN A 576 12.15 -1.78 -27.25
CA ASN A 576 11.99 -0.33 -27.18
C ASN A 576 13.15 0.41 -27.88
N VAL A 577 14.40 -0.04 -27.67
CA VAL A 577 15.57 0.49 -28.38
C VAL A 577 15.44 0.27 -29.89
N LEU A 578 15.06 -0.93 -30.32
CA LEU A 578 14.86 -1.24 -31.75
C LEU A 578 13.75 -0.38 -32.36
N ARG A 579 12.62 -0.20 -31.68
CA ARG A 579 11.54 0.68 -32.09
C ARG A 579 12.05 2.11 -32.30
N HIS A 580 12.74 2.67 -31.30
CA HIS A 580 13.28 4.03 -31.41
C HIS A 580 14.31 4.16 -32.54
N TRP A 581 15.13 3.12 -32.73
CA TRP A 581 16.14 3.08 -33.77
C TRP A 581 15.51 3.10 -35.18
N VAL A 582 14.45 2.34 -35.40
CA VAL A 582 13.67 2.35 -36.66
C VAL A 582 12.95 3.68 -36.85
N ASP A 583 12.26 4.19 -35.83
CA ASP A 583 11.42 5.40 -35.92
C ASP A 583 12.24 6.67 -36.22
N HIS A 584 13.42 6.82 -35.59
CA HIS A 584 14.18 8.08 -35.60
C HIS A 584 15.51 8.01 -36.36
N HIS A 585 15.98 6.80 -36.69
CA HIS A 585 17.26 6.61 -37.37
C HIS A 585 17.14 5.61 -38.53
N PHE A 586 16.01 5.65 -39.24
CA PHE A 586 15.71 4.75 -40.36
C PHE A 586 16.82 4.71 -41.43
N TYR A 587 17.55 5.81 -41.61
CA TYR A 587 18.68 5.93 -42.53
C TYR A 587 19.82 4.90 -42.32
N ASP A 588 19.90 4.26 -41.15
CA ASP A 588 20.83 3.13 -40.95
C ASP A 588 20.41 1.86 -41.69
N PHE A 589 19.12 1.74 -42.03
CA PHE A 589 18.51 0.58 -42.68
C PHE A 589 18.29 0.79 -44.18
N GLU A 590 18.52 2.00 -44.71
CA GLU A 590 18.34 2.34 -46.13
C GLU A 590 19.47 1.81 -47.04
N ARG A 591 20.47 1.09 -46.50
CA ARG A 591 21.68 0.67 -47.22
C ARG A 591 21.74 -0.81 -47.57
#